data_AF-A0AA39KFR7-F1
#
_entry.id   AF-A0AA39KFR7-F1
#
_cell.length_a   1.000
_cell.length_b   1.000
_cell.length_c   1.000
_cell.angle_alpha   90.00
_cell.angle_beta   90.00
_cell.angle_gamma   90.00
#
_symmetry.space_group_name_H-M   'P 1'
#
loop_
_entity.id
_entity.type
_entity.pdbx_description
1 polymer ?
#
loop_
_entity_poly.entity_id
_entity_poly.type
_entity_poly.pdbx_seq_one_letter_code
_entity_poly.pdbx_strand_id
1 'polypeptide(L)'
;MVYVSLNAWGWDGPWKDRRGFDSLTKKAAFGESGPRPLPMQALDHVAGYLLAFGINAALCKTVTEGGSWEVRVSLAAVGRRIRSLGRMSHVEELLVDWEGERKMRALRHAAIMSVTLVKVGNAPVGLDIQAPEWLPI
;
A
#
# COMPACT_ATOMS: atom_id res chain seq x y z
N MET A 1 3.13 -4.18 -26.80
CA MET A 1 3.75 -4.70 -25.55
C MET A 1 3.46 -3.73 -24.43
N VAL A 2 3.20 -4.20 -23.21
CA VAL A 2 3.06 -3.33 -22.03
C VAL A 2 4.27 -3.57 -21.13
N TYR A 3 5.06 -2.53 -20.91
CA TYR A 3 6.20 -2.55 -19.99
C TYR A 3 5.82 -1.84 -18.70
N VAL A 4 6.17 -2.43 -17.57
CA VAL A 4 5.76 -1.93 -16.26
C VAL A 4 6.98 -1.77 -15.37
N SER A 5 7.09 -0.63 -14.70
CA SER A 5 8.18 -0.35 -13.77
C SER A 5 7.67 0.27 -12.48
N LEU A 6 8.15 -0.27 -11.37
CA LEU A 6 7.87 0.19 -10.01
C LEU A 6 9.18 0.49 -9.30
N ASN A 7 9.28 1.66 -8.67
CA ASN A 7 10.42 1.97 -7.81
C ASN A 7 10.01 2.81 -6.59
N ALA A 8 10.95 3.06 -5.68
CA ALA A 8 10.65 3.80 -4.46
C ALA A 8 10.52 5.31 -4.70
N TRP A 9 11.45 5.91 -5.46
CA TRP A 9 11.68 7.36 -5.41
C TRP A 9 11.31 8.14 -6.68
N GLY A 10 10.93 7.45 -7.75
CA GLY A 10 10.77 8.02 -9.09
C GLY A 10 12.01 7.79 -9.95
N TRP A 11 11.96 8.26 -11.19
CA TRP A 11 13.04 8.08 -12.17
C TRP A 11 14.02 9.27 -12.20
N ASP A 12 13.70 10.33 -11.47
CA ASP A 12 14.43 11.58 -11.45
C ASP A 12 14.89 11.94 -10.04
N GLY A 13 15.89 12.81 -9.95
CA GLY A 13 16.38 13.36 -8.69
C GLY A 13 17.38 12.47 -7.94
N PRO A 14 17.85 12.95 -6.77
CA PRO A 14 19.04 12.40 -6.09
C PRO A 14 18.81 11.02 -5.46
N TRP A 15 17.57 10.55 -5.39
CA TRP A 15 17.21 9.27 -4.77
C TRP A 15 16.75 8.22 -5.78
N LYS A 16 16.77 8.51 -7.09
CA LYS A 16 16.26 7.61 -8.15
C LYS A 16 16.86 6.19 -8.12
N ASP A 17 18.13 6.07 -7.73
CA ASP A 17 18.87 4.80 -7.67
C ASP A 17 18.91 4.19 -6.26
N ARG A 18 18.18 4.77 -5.29
CA ARG A 18 18.16 4.28 -3.91
C ARG A 18 17.07 3.22 -3.73
N ARG A 19 17.38 2.21 -2.91
CA ARG A 19 16.36 1.26 -2.44
C ARG A 19 15.37 1.95 -1.51
N GLY A 20 14.15 1.45 -1.48
CA GLY A 20 13.13 1.90 -0.55
C GLY A 20 11.97 0.94 -0.49
N PHE A 21 11.26 1.00 0.62
CA PHE A 21 10.05 0.23 0.92
C PHE A 21 9.05 1.19 1.57
N ASP A 22 7.80 0.76 1.73
CA ASP A 22 6.70 1.61 2.20
C ASP A 22 7.07 2.49 3.39
N SER A 23 7.53 1.91 4.49
CA SER A 23 7.77 2.67 5.72
C SER A 23 8.92 3.67 5.60
N LEU A 24 9.94 3.40 4.78
CA LEU A 24 11.02 4.34 4.48
C LEU A 24 10.51 5.50 3.62
N THR A 25 9.76 5.19 2.56
CA THR A 25 9.27 6.19 1.61
C THR A 25 8.17 7.06 2.22
N LYS A 26 7.33 6.47 3.09
CA LYS A 26 6.31 7.16 3.86
C LYS A 26 6.93 8.27 4.71
N LYS A 27 8.00 7.99 5.46
CA LYS A 27 8.68 9.01 6.28
C LYS A 27 9.05 10.24 5.46
N ALA A 28 9.63 10.01 4.28
CA ALA A 28 10.02 11.07 3.37
C ALA A 28 8.82 11.82 2.75
N ALA A 29 7.75 11.11 2.37
CA ALA A 29 6.58 11.72 1.74
C ALA A 29 5.70 12.53 2.71
N PHE A 30 5.58 12.08 3.96
CA PHE A 30 4.70 12.66 4.97
C PHE A 30 5.42 13.54 6.01
N GLY A 31 6.75 13.54 6.04
CA GLY A 31 7.53 14.37 6.97
C GLY A 31 7.30 14.01 8.43
N GLU A 32 6.94 12.76 8.73
CA GLU A 32 6.71 12.32 10.11
C GLU A 32 8.03 12.22 10.89
N SER A 33 8.09 12.88 12.04
CA SER A 33 9.20 12.76 12.99
C SER A 33 9.16 11.38 13.66
N GLY A 34 9.91 10.43 13.10
CA GLY A 34 10.02 9.06 13.59
C GLY A 34 9.07 8.07 12.92
N PRO A 35 9.40 6.76 12.91
CA PRO A 35 8.50 5.73 12.39
C PRO A 35 7.24 5.66 13.26
N ARG A 36 6.13 6.23 12.79
CA ARG A 36 4.81 5.81 13.27
C ARG A 36 4.38 4.61 12.42
N PRO A 37 4.37 3.39 12.98
CA PRO A 37 3.88 2.24 12.24
C PRO A 37 2.44 2.54 11.80
N LEU A 38 2.21 2.49 10.49
CA LEU A 38 0.85 2.42 9.99
C LEU A 38 0.37 0.98 10.19
N PRO A 39 -0.93 0.78 10.42
CA PRO A 39 -1.51 -0.57 10.48
C PRO A 39 -1.42 -1.32 9.14
N MET A 40 -1.01 -0.65 8.06
CA MET A 40 -0.91 -1.24 6.72
C MET A 40 0.22 -0.58 5.90
N GLN A 41 0.76 -1.32 4.93
CA GLN A 41 1.67 -0.82 3.90
C GLN A 41 0.89 -0.05 2.82
N ALA A 42 0.42 1.15 3.18
CA ALA A 42 -0.52 1.92 2.37
C ALA A 42 0.04 2.30 0.99
N LEU A 43 1.33 2.66 0.90
CA LEU A 43 1.98 2.99 -0.36
C LEU A 43 2.09 1.76 -1.26
N ASP A 44 2.51 0.63 -0.71
CA ASP A 44 2.63 -0.62 -1.49
C ASP A 44 1.26 -1.06 -2.02
N HIS A 45 0.23 -1.01 -1.18
CA HIS A 45 -1.14 -1.35 -1.58
C HIS A 45 -1.67 -0.44 -2.70
N VAL A 46 -1.56 0.88 -2.52
CA VAL A 46 -2.03 1.83 -3.52
C VAL A 46 -1.20 1.74 -4.80
N ALA A 47 0.11 1.53 -4.70
CA ALA A 47 0.98 1.33 -5.87
C ALA A 47 0.54 0.11 -6.69
N GLY A 48 0.22 -1.02 -6.03
CA GLY A 48 -0.31 -2.21 -6.70
C GLY A 48 -1.58 -1.94 -7.49
N TYR A 49 -2.55 -1.22 -6.90
CA TYR A 49 -3.78 -0.84 -7.61
C TYR A 49 -3.54 0.12 -8.77
N LEU A 50 -2.64 1.10 -8.61
CA LEU A 50 -2.30 2.02 -9.69
C LEU A 50 -1.57 1.31 -10.84
N LEU A 51 -0.73 0.32 -10.55
CA LEU A 51 -0.11 -0.52 -11.56
C LEU A 51 -1.17 -1.33 -12.31
N ALA A 52 -2.07 -2.02 -11.61
CA ALA A 52 -3.14 -2.79 -12.23
C ALA A 52 -4.03 -1.91 -13.12
N PHE A 53 -4.41 -0.73 -12.63
CA PHE A 53 -5.15 0.26 -13.42
C PHE A 53 -4.36 0.71 -14.65
N GLY A 54 -3.09 1.09 -14.49
CA GLY A 54 -2.24 1.55 -15.57
C GLY A 54 -2.02 0.48 -16.64
N ILE A 55 -1.86 -0.79 -16.24
CA ILE A 55 -1.76 -1.93 -17.15
C ILE A 55 -3.03 -2.08 -17.98
N ASN A 56 -4.21 -2.05 -17.34
CA ASN A 56 -5.49 -2.14 -18.05
C ASN A 56 -5.67 -0.97 -19.04
N ALA A 57 -5.31 0.25 -18.62
CA ALA A 57 -5.33 1.40 -19.51
C ALA A 57 -4.37 1.23 -20.70
N ALA A 58 -3.13 0.79 -20.46
CA ALA A 58 -2.14 0.53 -21.50
C ALA A 58 -2.57 -0.57 -22.47
N LEU A 59 -3.21 -1.64 -21.98
CA LEU A 59 -3.79 -2.69 -22.82
C LEU A 59 -4.92 -2.16 -23.69
N CYS A 60 -5.83 -1.37 -23.12
CA CYS A 60 -6.90 -0.71 -23.89
C CYS A 60 -6.30 0.13 -25.02
N LYS A 61 -5.31 0.98 -24.72
CA LYS A 61 -4.60 1.77 -25.73
C LYS A 61 -3.89 0.91 -26.78
N THR A 62 -3.30 -0.21 -26.37
CA THR A 62 -2.69 -1.17 -27.31
C THR A 62 -3.74 -1.69 -28.31
N VAL A 63 -4.95 -2.00 -27.85
CA VAL A 63 -6.04 -2.50 -28.70
C VAL A 63 -6.60 -1.42 -29.61
N THR A 64 -6.75 -0.18 -29.12
CA THR A 64 -7.43 0.89 -29.86
C THR A 64 -6.49 1.72 -30.74
N GLU A 65 -5.25 1.92 -30.32
CA GLU A 65 -4.27 2.80 -30.97
C GLU A 65 -3.06 2.02 -31.51
N GLY A 66 -2.89 0.75 -31.14
CA GLY A 66 -1.69 -0.02 -31.43
C GLY A 66 -0.50 0.39 -30.56
N GLY A 67 0.70 -0.07 -30.95
CA GLY A 67 1.96 0.33 -30.32
C GLY A 67 2.33 -0.42 -29.04
N SER A 68 3.27 0.17 -28.30
CA SER A 68 3.72 -0.32 -27.00
C SER A 68 3.71 0.81 -25.99
N TRP A 69 3.39 0.46 -24.75
CA TRP A 69 3.11 1.42 -23.69
C TRP A 69 3.93 1.08 -22.45
N GLU A 70 4.34 2.12 -21.73
CA GLU A 70 5.05 2.00 -20.46
C GLU A 70 4.19 2.55 -19.32
N VAL A 71 4.11 1.79 -18.23
CA VAL A 71 3.45 2.18 -16.98
C VAL A 71 4.49 2.34 -15.89
N ARG A 72 4.57 3.54 -15.30
CA ARG A 72 5.53 3.90 -14.26
C ARG A 72 4.82 4.34 -12.99
N VAL A 73 5.10 3.65 -11.88
CA VAL A 73 4.60 4.02 -10.54
C VAL A 73 5.78 4.15 -9.57
N SER A 74 5.79 5.19 -8.73
CA SER A 74 6.75 5.28 -7.63
C SER A 74 6.07 5.47 -6.28
N LEU A 75 6.61 4.83 -5.24
CA LEU A 75 6.06 4.93 -3.88
C LEU A 75 6.06 6.39 -3.38
N ALA A 76 7.07 7.18 -3.73
CA ALA A 76 7.13 8.60 -3.39
C ALA A 76 6.02 9.41 -4.08
N ALA A 77 5.72 9.14 -5.35
CA ALA A 77 4.60 9.77 -6.05
C ALA A 77 3.24 9.34 -5.46
N VAL A 78 3.10 8.06 -5.10
CA VAL A 78 1.92 7.54 -4.39
C VAL A 78 1.72 8.28 -3.08
N GLY A 79 2.78 8.43 -2.27
CA GLY A 79 2.73 9.16 -1.01
C GLY A 79 2.34 10.63 -1.19
N ARG A 80 2.91 11.30 -2.20
CA ARG A 80 2.50 12.67 -2.57
C ARG A 80 1.03 12.74 -2.98
N ARG A 81 0.54 11.77 -3.77
CA ARG A 81 -0.86 11.72 -4.20
C ARG A 81 -1.79 11.54 -3.01
N ILE A 82 -1.51 10.59 -2.13
CA ILE A 82 -2.31 10.38 -0.90
C ILE A 82 -2.33 11.67 -0.07
N ARG A 83 -1.17 12.31 0.13
CA ARG A 83 -1.08 13.59 0.84
C ARG A 83 -1.91 14.70 0.18
N SER A 84 -1.97 14.73 -1.14
CA SER A 84 -2.77 15.72 -1.89
C SER A 84 -4.28 15.59 -1.71
N LEU A 85 -4.77 14.43 -1.24
CA LEU A 85 -6.21 14.23 -0.96
C LEU A 85 -6.66 14.99 0.31
N GLY A 86 -5.73 15.55 1.08
CA GLY A 86 -6.03 16.23 2.33
C GLY A 86 -6.26 15.28 3.49
N ARG A 87 -6.59 15.85 4.66
CA ARG A 87 -6.96 15.11 5.87
C ARG A 87 -8.44 15.32 6.13
N MET A 88 -9.14 14.25 6.51
CA MET A 88 -10.54 14.34 6.94
C MET A 88 -10.61 14.98 8.34
N SER A 89 -11.49 15.96 8.54
CA SER A 89 -11.69 16.63 9.84
C SER A 89 -12.52 15.81 10.83
N HIS A 90 -13.39 14.93 10.33
CA HIS A 90 -14.37 14.18 11.14
C HIS A 90 -14.00 12.70 11.30
N VAL A 91 -12.70 12.36 11.33
CA VAL A 91 -12.26 10.95 11.54
C VAL A 91 -12.78 10.41 12.87
N GLU A 92 -12.88 11.25 13.89
CA GLU A 92 -13.35 10.87 15.22
C GLU A 92 -14.78 10.31 15.20
N GLU A 93 -15.65 10.81 14.33
CA GLU A 93 -17.03 10.32 14.16
C GLU A 93 -17.10 8.94 13.50
N LEU A 94 -16.02 8.55 12.82
CA LEU A 94 -15.87 7.23 12.21
C LEU A 94 -15.18 6.24 13.13
N LEU A 95 -14.65 6.67 14.28
CA LEU A 95 -14.02 5.79 15.25
C LEU A 95 -15.08 5.11 16.11
N VAL A 96 -14.91 3.81 16.33
CA VAL A 96 -15.69 3.02 17.28
C VAL A 96 -14.78 2.54 18.39
N ASP A 97 -15.27 2.60 19.62
CA ASP A 97 -14.63 1.94 20.75
C ASP A 97 -14.74 0.42 20.57
N TRP A 98 -13.61 -0.26 20.74
CA TRP A 98 -13.54 -1.71 20.77
C TRP A 98 -13.00 -2.14 22.14
N GLU A 99 -13.81 -2.92 22.85
CA GLU A 99 -13.48 -3.49 24.15
C GLU A 99 -13.13 -4.97 23.97
N GLY A 100 -11.85 -5.26 23.74
CA GLY A 100 -11.27 -6.59 23.94
C GLY A 100 -10.30 -6.60 25.11
N GLU A 101 -9.23 -7.40 25.05
CA GLU A 101 -8.20 -7.46 26.12
C GLU A 101 -7.54 -6.10 26.41
N ARG A 102 -7.58 -5.18 25.45
CA ARG A 102 -7.25 -3.77 25.62
C ARG A 102 -8.32 -2.90 24.99
N LYS A 103 -8.57 -1.76 25.63
CA LYS A 103 -9.40 -0.70 25.04
C LYS A 103 -8.68 -0.12 23.82
N MET A 104 -9.31 -0.21 22.66
CA MET A 104 -8.81 0.35 21.41
C MET A 104 -9.88 1.17 20.71
N ARG A 105 -9.47 2.09 19.84
CA ARG A 105 -10.36 2.79 18.90
C ARG A 105 -10.02 2.36 17.49
N ALA A 106 -11.01 1.92 16.74
CA ALA A 106 -10.86 1.48 15.36
C ALA A 106 -11.73 2.30 14.42
N LEU A 107 -11.29 2.50 13.18
CA LEU A 107 -12.15 3.04 12.13
C LEU A 107 -13.26 2.04 11.82
N ARG A 108 -14.51 2.51 11.80
CA ARG A 108 -15.67 1.71 11.41
C ARG A 108 -15.48 1.22 9.98
N HIS A 109 -15.13 -0.05 9.84
CA HIS A 109 -14.93 -0.67 8.53
C HIS A 109 -16.28 -0.94 7.86
N ALA A 110 -16.34 -0.93 6.53
CA ALA A 110 -17.55 -1.26 5.76
C ALA A 110 -17.95 -2.75 5.87
N ALA A 111 -17.13 -3.57 6.53
CA ALA A 111 -17.36 -5.01 6.70
C ALA A 111 -17.06 -5.41 8.15
N ILE A 112 -18.00 -6.09 8.77
CA ILE A 112 -17.81 -6.73 10.08
C ILE A 112 -17.33 -8.16 9.80
N MET A 113 -16.05 -8.44 10.06
CA MET A 113 -15.50 -9.79 9.91
C MET A 113 -15.82 -10.63 11.15
N SER A 114 -17.08 -11.08 11.27
CA SER A 114 -17.57 -11.86 12.43
C SER A 114 -17.02 -13.28 12.52
N VAL A 115 -16.48 -13.82 11.41
CA VAL A 115 -15.98 -15.21 11.31
C VAL A 115 -14.51 -15.33 11.70
N THR A 116 -13.71 -14.28 11.45
CA THR A 116 -12.26 -14.30 11.69
C THR A 116 -11.91 -13.32 12.79
N LEU A 117 -12.20 -13.70 14.04
CA LEU A 117 -11.90 -12.88 15.22
C LEU A 117 -10.39 -12.58 15.29
N VAL A 118 -10.05 -11.30 15.22
CA VAL A 118 -8.67 -10.82 15.43
C VAL A 118 -8.31 -11.05 16.90
N LYS A 119 -7.36 -11.95 17.17
CA LYS A 119 -6.81 -12.17 18.51
C LYS A 119 -5.53 -11.36 18.65
N VAL A 120 -5.52 -10.40 19.57
CA VAL A 120 -4.32 -9.63 19.90
C VAL A 120 -3.28 -10.58 20.51
N GLY A 121 -2.02 -10.49 20.07
CA GLY A 121 -0.91 -11.31 20.61
C GLY A 121 -0.69 -12.66 19.94
N ASN A 122 -1.61 -13.14 19.11
CA ASN A 122 -1.42 -14.32 18.27
C ASN A 122 -1.50 -13.92 16.80
N ALA A 123 -0.36 -13.85 16.10
CA ALA A 123 -0.39 -13.80 14.65
C ALA A 123 -1.19 -15.03 14.16
N PRO A 124 -2.10 -14.88 13.18
CA PRO A 124 -2.97 -15.97 12.74
C PRO A 124 -2.25 -17.20 12.19
N VAL A 125 -0.92 -17.13 12.01
CA VAL A 125 0.06 -18.24 11.94
C VAL A 125 1.43 -17.56 11.92
N GLY A 126 2.45 -18.11 12.59
CA GLY A 126 3.84 -17.63 12.50
C GLY A 126 4.38 -17.84 11.08
N LEU A 127 5.19 -16.90 10.59
CA LEU A 127 5.79 -16.97 9.23
C LEU A 127 6.69 -18.20 9.01
N ASP A 128 7.00 -18.92 10.08
CA ASP A 128 7.92 -20.06 10.19
C ASP A 128 7.21 -21.40 10.44
N ILE A 129 5.87 -21.44 10.53
CA ILE A 129 5.13 -22.68 10.82
C ILE A 129 5.17 -23.66 9.65
N GLN A 130 5.44 -23.18 8.43
CA GLN A 130 5.58 -24.02 7.24
C GLN A 130 6.93 -23.73 6.58
N ALA A 131 7.68 -24.80 6.28
CA ALA A 131 8.88 -24.68 5.44
C ALA A 131 8.46 -24.15 4.06
N PRO A 132 9.25 -23.26 3.42
CA PRO A 132 8.94 -22.78 2.08
C PRO A 132 9.01 -23.95 1.10
N GLU A 133 7.85 -24.41 0.62
CA GLU A 133 7.77 -25.32 -0.51
C GLU A 133 7.73 -24.52 -1.81
N TRP A 134 8.79 -24.64 -2.59
CA TRP A 134 8.84 -24.10 -3.94
C TRP A 134 8.18 -25.10 -4.88
N LEU A 135 7.18 -24.66 -5.65
CA LEU A 135 6.61 -25.48 -6.71
C LEU A 135 7.72 -25.88 -7.71
N PRO A 136 7.69 -27.12 -8.22
CA PRO A 136 8.66 -27.55 -9.22
C PRO A 136 8.61 -26.65 -10.45
N ILE A 137 9.80 -26.44 -11.03
CA ILE A 137 10.02 -25.70 -12.28
C ILE A 137 9.35 -26.42 -13.44
#